data_AF-A0A7L1LFW6-F1
#
_entry.id   AF-A0A7L1LFW6-F1
#
_cell.length_a   1.000
_cell.length_b   1.000
_cell.length_c   1.000
_cell.angle_alpha   90.00
_cell.angle_beta   90.00
_cell.angle_gamma   90.00
#
_symmetry.space_group_name_H-M   'P 1'
#
loop_
_entity.id
_entity.type
_entity.pdbx_description
1 polymer ?
#
loop_
_entity_poly.entity_id
_entity_poly.type
_entity_poly.pdbx_seq_one_letter_code
_entity_poly.pdbx_strand_id
1 'polypeptide(L)' 'MKSVAALLLVGMLILWTELPTGSTWSCPPVRVTCAIPNPPNRCYTDRQCPRYKKCCQSSCGRRCLSRQPAFPV' A
#
# COMPACT_ATOMS: atom_id res chain seq x y z
N MET A 1 23.32 -18.90 31.10
CA MET A 1 23.33 -17.43 30.80
C MET A 1 23.60 -17.08 29.33
N LYS A 2 24.54 -17.73 28.63
CA LYS A 2 24.88 -17.41 27.22
C LYS A 2 23.76 -17.76 26.23
N SER A 3 23.07 -18.89 26.45
CA SER A 3 21.97 -19.34 25.58
C SER A 3 20.72 -18.46 25.68
N VAL A 4 20.46 -17.85 26.84
CA VAL A 4 19.34 -16.91 27.04
C VAL A 4 19.57 -15.64 26.23
N ALA A 5 20.79 -15.12 26.23
CA ALA A 5 21.16 -13.97 25.40
C ALA A 5 21.03 -14.28 23.89
N ALA A 6 21.45 -15.48 23.47
CA ALA A 6 21.30 -15.91 22.08
C ALA A 6 19.83 -16.01 21.65
N LEU A 7 18.96 -16.58 22.49
CA LEU A 7 17.52 -16.69 22.20
C LEU A 7 16.83 -15.32 22.13
N LEU A 8 17.21 -14.37 22.99
CA LEU A 8 16.67 -13.01 22.96
C LEU A 8 17.09 -12.24 21.70
N LEU A 9 18.34 -12.41 21.24
CA LEU A 9 18.82 -11.78 20.01
C LEU A 9 18.12 -12.34 18.77
N VAL A 10 17.92 -13.67 18.71
CA VAL A 10 17.18 -14.32 17.62
C VAL A 10 15.71 -13.88 17.62
N GLY A 11 15.07 -13.82 18.80
CA GLY A 11 13.69 -13.33 18.92
C GLY A 11 13.52 -11.86 18.51
N MET A 12 14.48 -11.00 18.87
CA MET A 12 14.48 -9.61 18.43
C MET A 12 14.62 -9.51 16.91
N LEU A 13 15.52 -10.26 16.26
CA LEU A 13 15.67 -10.25 14.80
C LEU A 13 14.37 -10.64 14.07
N ILE A 14 13.62 -11.63 14.58
CA ILE A 14 12.36 -12.08 13.98
C ILE A 14 11.27 -10.99 14.11
N LEU A 15 11.29 -10.19 15.18
CA LEU A 15 10.30 -9.13 15.40
C LEU A 15 10.44 -7.96 14.41
N TRP A 16 11.62 -7.73 13.82
CA TRP A 16 11.83 -6.67 12.81
C TRP A 16 11.47 -7.10 11.39
N THR A 17 11.40 -8.40 11.09
CA THR A 17 11.11 -8.88 9.73
C THR A 17 9.63 -8.77 9.37
N GLU A 18 8.76 -8.68 10.38
CA GLU A 18 7.29 -8.67 10.23
C GLU A 18 6.72 -7.25 10.40
N LEU A 19 7.39 -6.21 9.89
CA LEU A 19 6.70 -4.91 9.75
C LEU A 19 5.74 -5.01 8.57
N PRO A 20 4.42 -4.94 8.78
CA PRO A 20 3.47 -4.94 7.68
C PRO A 20 3.66 -3.62 6.91
N THR A 21 4.46 -3.70 5.85
CA THR A 21 4.68 -2.59 4.90
C THR A 21 3.46 -2.34 4.01
N GLY A 22 2.38 -3.10 4.21
CA GLY A 22 1.11 -2.97 3.51
C GLY A 22 0.13 -2.07 4.25
N SER A 23 -0.32 -1.01 3.58
CA SER A 23 -1.40 -0.17 4.09
C SER A 23 -2.74 -0.95 4.09
N THR A 24 -3.43 -1.00 5.24
CA THR A 24 -4.63 -1.84 5.52
C THR A 24 -5.93 -1.36 4.85
N TRP A 25 -5.86 -0.43 3.89
CA TRP A 25 -7.05 0.13 3.23
C TRP A 25 -7.15 -0.35 1.78
N SER A 26 -8.37 -0.36 1.23
CA SER A 26 -8.64 -0.81 -0.14
C SER A 26 -8.96 0.36 -1.06
N CYS A 27 -8.67 0.21 -2.35
CA CYS A 27 -9.00 1.21 -3.35
C CYS A 27 -10.53 1.47 -3.40
N PRO A 28 -10.95 2.73 -3.59
CA PRO A 28 -12.36 3.05 -3.72
C PRO A 28 -12.94 2.46 -5.02
N PRO A 29 -14.26 2.17 -5.05
CA PRO A 29 -14.93 1.74 -6.28
C PRO A 29 -14.93 2.87 -7.31
N VAL A 30 -14.67 2.52 -8.57
CA VAL A 30 -14.71 3.46 -9.69
C VAL A 30 -16.07 3.38 -10.34
N ARG A 31 -16.85 4.47 -10.28
CA ARG A 31 -18.22 4.51 -10.84
C ARG A 31 -18.29 5.06 -12.27
N VAL A 32 -17.27 5.79 -12.70
CA VAL A 32 -17.20 6.43 -14.02
C VAL A 32 -15.83 6.20 -14.62
N THR A 33 -15.78 5.85 -15.90
CA THR A 33 -14.54 5.61 -16.66
C THR A 33 -14.53 6.49 -17.90
N CYS A 34 -13.36 7.01 -18.26
CA CYS A 34 -13.17 7.78 -19.48
C CYS A 34 -13.29 6.88 -20.71
N ALA A 35 -13.83 7.42 -21.80
CA ALA A 35 -13.97 6.73 -23.09
C ALA A 35 -12.66 6.79 -23.91
N ILE A 36 -11.52 6.50 -23.28
CA ILE A 36 -10.21 6.50 -23.93
C ILE A 36 -9.73 5.05 -23.98
N PRO A 37 -9.48 4.50 -25.18
CA PRO A 37 -8.79 3.21 -25.32
C PRO A 37 -7.40 3.31 -24.69
N ASN A 38 -7.10 2.43 -23.73
CA ASN A 38 -5.81 2.36 -23.01
C ASN A 38 -5.41 3.67 -22.30
N PRO A 39 -6.14 4.09 -21.24
CA PRO A 39 -5.81 5.31 -20.52
C PRO A 39 -4.42 5.20 -19.85
N PRO A 40 -3.66 6.30 -19.77
CA PRO A 40 -2.29 6.28 -19.26
C PRO A 40 -2.27 5.94 -17.76
N ASN A 41 -1.41 5.00 -17.39
CA ASN A 41 -1.16 4.62 -16.01
C ASN A 41 0.00 5.44 -15.43
N ARG A 42 -0.21 6.08 -14.27
CA ARG A 42 0.86 6.79 -13.53
C ARG A 42 1.59 5.88 -12.55
N CYS A 43 1.06 4.69 -12.30
CA CYS A 43 1.65 3.66 -11.48
C CYS A 43 1.12 2.29 -11.93
N TYR A 44 1.85 1.23 -11.57
CA TYR A 44 1.47 -0.16 -11.81
C TYR A 44 1.37 -0.98 -10.52
N THR A 45 2.13 -0.60 -9.49
CA THR A 45 2.18 -1.29 -8.20
C THR A 45 2.27 -0.26 -7.07
N ASP A 46 1.87 -0.67 -5.86
CA ASP A 46 1.89 0.20 -4.66
C ASP A 46 3.30 0.72 -4.34
N ARG A 47 4.35 -0.04 -4.70
CA ARG A 47 5.76 0.34 -4.48
C ARG A 47 6.19 1.58 -5.28
N GLN A 48 5.51 1.89 -6.37
CA GLN A 48 5.77 3.09 -7.18
C GLN A 48 5.12 4.34 -6.58
N CYS A 49 4.26 4.15 -5.58
CA CYS A 49 3.57 5.25 -4.93
C CYS A 49 4.35 5.74 -3.71
N PRO A 50 4.41 7.07 -3.49
CA PRO A 50 5.09 7.62 -2.33
C PRO A 50 4.28 7.35 -1.07
N ARG A 51 4.98 7.03 0.04
CA ARG A 51 4.39 6.86 1.38
C ARG A 51 3.32 5.75 1.41
N TYR A 52 2.35 5.84 2.31
CA TYR A 52 1.27 4.86 2.52
C TYR A 52 0.16 4.89 1.44
N LYS A 53 0.49 5.32 0.22
CA LYS A 53 -0.44 5.38 -0.91
C LYS A 53 -0.46 4.04 -1.65
N LYS A 54 -1.59 3.76 -2.30
CA LYS A 54 -1.77 2.57 -3.15
C LYS A 54 -1.98 2.97 -4.59
N CYS A 55 -1.54 2.11 -5.51
CA CYS A 55 -1.80 2.26 -6.92
C CYS A 55 -3.20 1.72 -7.25
N CYS A 56 -4.14 2.63 -7.44
CA CYS A 56 -5.55 2.31 -7.62
C CYS A 56 -6.05 2.64 -9.01
N GLN A 57 -7.08 1.93 -9.45
CA GLN A 57 -7.87 2.33 -10.61
C GLN A 57 -8.56 3.68 -10.31
N SER A 58 -8.53 4.59 -11.28
CA SER A 58 -9.26 5.85 -11.25
C SER A 58 -10.22 5.93 -12.43
N SER A 59 -10.93 7.05 -12.57
CA SER A 59 -11.79 7.29 -13.72
C SER A 59 -11.03 7.28 -15.05
N CYS A 60 -9.72 7.51 -15.07
CA CYS A 60 -8.94 7.42 -16.29
C CYS A 60 -7.52 6.92 -15.97
N GLY A 61 -7.34 5.60 -16.09
CA GLY A 61 -6.08 4.89 -15.80
C GLY A 61 -5.82 4.70 -14.30
N ARG A 62 -4.59 4.31 -13.95
CA ARG A 62 -4.15 4.08 -12.56
C ARG A 62 -3.40 5.26 -11.97
N ARG A 63 -3.63 5.55 -10.69
CA ARG A 63 -2.99 6.65 -9.94
C ARG A 63 -2.73 6.26 -8.48
N CYS A 64 -1.77 6.94 -7.86
CA CYS A 64 -1.48 6.80 -6.44
C CYS A 64 -2.51 7.55 -5.59
N LEU A 65 -3.34 6.81 -4.86
CA LEU A 65 -4.36 7.36 -3.97
C LEU A 65 -3.94 7.15 -2.51
N SER A 66 -4.32 8.09 -1.64
CA SER A 66 -4.32 7.93 -0.19
C SER A 66 -5.66 7.37 0.27
N ARG A 67 -5.71 6.82 1.48
CA ARG A 67 -6.96 6.43 2.13
C ARG A 67 -7.92 7.62 2.12
N GLN A 68 -9.11 7.44 1.56
CA GLN A 68 -10.13 8.48 1.62
C GLN A 68 -10.55 8.68 3.08
N PRO A 69 -10.79 9.92 3.52
CA PRO A 69 -11.45 10.15 4.80
C PRO A 69 -12.79 9.41 4.79
N ALA A 70 -13.16 8.79 5.91
CA ALA A 70 -14.44 8.08 6.04
C ALA A 70 -15.67 9.01 5.94
N PHE A 71 -15.46 10.32 5.86
CA PHE A 71 -16.50 11.34 5.75
C PHE A 71 -16.37 12.07 4.42
N PRO A 72 -17.43 12.11 3.59
CA PRO A 72 -17.50 13.04 2.48
C PRO A 72 -17.65 14.46 3.06
N VAL A 73 -16.85 15.39 2.54
CA VAL A 73 -17.09 16.84 2.67
C VAL A 73 -18.30 17.19 1.82
#